data_AF-A0A920TX94-F1
#
_entry.id   AF-A0A920TX94-F1
#
_cell.length_a   1.000
_cell.length_b   1.000
_cell.length_c   1.000
_cell.angle_alpha   90.00
_cell.angle_beta   90.00
_cell.angle_gamma   90.00
#
_symmetry.space_group_name_H-M   'P 1'
#
loop_
_entity.id
_entity.type
_entity.pdbx_description
1 polymer ?
#
loop_
_entity_poly.entity_id
_entity_poly.type
_entity_poly.pdbx_seq_one_letter_code
_entity_poly.pdbx_strand_id
1 'polypeptide(L)' 'MPKEVGEKAKKELKRLELMQPMSAEAPVARTYIEWLTDIPLGEKAAGTEKIKISEAQKVLMQIIRTRKSQRTYN' A
#
# COMPACT_ATOMS: atom_id res chain seq x y z
N MET A 1 -6.21 -8.34 8.40
CA MET A 1 -5.95 -9.33 7.34
C MET A 1 -7.17 -10.21 7.16
N PRO A 2 -7.60 -10.50 5.93
CA PRO A 2 -8.65 -11.47 5.62
C PRO A 2 -8.20 -12.86 6.06
N LYS A 3 -9.15 -13.73 6.42
CA LYS A 3 -8.86 -15.07 6.99
C LYS A 3 -7.93 -15.89 6.08
N GLU A 4 -8.23 -15.94 4.78
CA GLU A 4 -7.46 -16.71 3.80
C GLU A 4 -6.00 -16.24 3.66
N VAL A 5 -5.77 -14.92 3.70
CA VAL A 5 -4.41 -14.36 3.60
C VAL A 5 -3.62 -14.64 4.87
N GLY A 6 -4.27 -14.52 6.04
CA GLY A 6 -3.65 -14.84 7.31
C GLY A 6 -3.25 -16.32 7.43
N GLU A 7 -4.06 -17.23 6.91
CA GLU A 7 -3.73 -18.66 6.87
C GLU A 7 -2.53 -18.96 5.97
N LYS A 8 -2.47 -18.36 4.78
CA LYS A 8 -1.31 -18.46 3.88
C LYS A 8 -0.04 -17.89 4.51
N ALA A 9 -0.12 -16.71 5.12
CA ALA A 9 1.02 -16.08 5.79
C ALA A 9 1.57 -16.97 6.92
N LYS A 10 0.70 -17.57 7.74
CA LYS A 10 1.10 -18.51 8.80
C LYS A 10 1.74 -19.78 8.25
N LYS A 11 1.28 -20.28 7.10
CA LYS A 11 1.87 -21.45 6.45
C LYS A 11 3.28 -21.16 5.95
N GLU A 12 3.48 -20.03 5.28
CA GLU A 12 4.80 -19.62 4.80
C GLU A 12 5.75 -19.28 5.96
N LEU A 13 5.24 -18.71 7.06
CA LEU A 13 6.03 -18.49 8.27
C LEU A 13 6.56 -19.81 8.86
N LYS A 14 5.70 -20.82 9.01
CA LYS A 14 6.12 -22.16 9.46
C LYS A 14 7.14 -22.79 8.52
N ARG A 15 7.02 -22.55 7.21
CA ARG A 15 7.98 -23.03 6.24
C ARG A 15 9.33 -22.34 6.43
N LEU A 16 9.34 -21.02 6.63
CA LEU A 16 10.54 -20.23 6.89
C LEU A 16 11.25 -20.65 8.19
N GLU A 17 10.50 -20.94 9.26
CA GLU A 17 11.05 -21.44 10.53
C GLU A 17 11.85 -22.74 10.38
N LEU A 18 11.51 -23.57 9.40
CA LEU A 18 12.18 -24.83 9.11
C LEU A 18 13.34 -24.68 8.11
N MET A 19 13.50 -23.52 7.48
CA MET A 19 14.59 -23.28 6.53
C MET A 19 15.93 -23.09 7.25
N GLN A 20 17.00 -23.56 6.63
CA GLN A 20 18.35 -23.21 7.07
C GLN A 20 18.59 -21.71 6.83
N PRO A 21 19.11 -20.95 7.82
CA PRO A 21 19.32 -19.51 7.70
C PRO A 21 20.24 -19.09 6.53
N MET A 22 21.14 -19.97 6.12
CA MET A 22 22.08 -19.75 5.02
C MET A 22 21.52 -20.15 3.65
N SER A 23 20.27 -20.64 3.59
CA SER A 23 19.61 -20.99 2.33
C SER A 23 19.30 -19.73 1.51
N ALA A 24 19.52 -19.79 0.20
CA ALA A 24 19.13 -18.74 -0.74
C ALA A 24 17.60 -18.49 -0.78
N GLU A 25 16.80 -19.45 -0.31
CA GLU A 25 15.33 -19.34 -0.27
C GLU A 25 14.81 -18.57 0.97
N ALA A 26 15.57 -18.58 2.07
CA ALA A 26 15.18 -17.94 3.32
C ALA A 26 14.96 -16.41 3.21
N PRO A 27 15.86 -15.61 2.57
CA PRO A 27 15.61 -14.18 2.39
C PRO A 27 14.41 -13.91 1.48
N VAL A 28 14.15 -14.76 0.48
CA VAL A 28 13.00 -14.60 -0.42
C VAL A 28 11.69 -14.82 0.31
N ALA A 29 11.60 -15.89 1.12
CA ALA A 29 10.42 -16.18 1.93
C ALA A 29 10.19 -15.11 3.02
N ARG A 30 11.26 -14.58 3.62
CA ARG A 30 11.18 -13.49 4.60
C ARG A 30 10.59 -12.22 3.97
N THR A 31 11.13 -11.77 2.83
CA THR A 31 10.63 -10.59 2.12
C THR A 31 9.15 -10.76 1.74
N TYR A 32 8.75 -11.97 1.33
CA TYR A 32 7.35 -12.26 1.02
C TYR A 32 6.43 -12.06 2.24
N ILE A 33 6.83 -12.55 3.42
CA ILE A 33 6.07 -12.37 4.66
C ILE A 33 6.04 -10.90 5.08
N GLU A 34 7.15 -10.19 4.95
CA GLU A 34 7.26 -8.74 5.24
C GLU A 34 6.27 -7.94 4.37
N TRP A 35 6.16 -8.25 3.09
CA TRP A 35 5.16 -7.62 2.21
C TRP A 35 3.72 -7.91 2.64
N LEU A 36 3.44 -9.15 3.05
CA LEU A 36 2.10 -9.51 3.52
C LEU A 36 1.72 -8.71 4.78
N THR A 37 2.69 -8.39 5.65
CA THR A 37 2.44 -7.60 6.86
C THR A 37 2.31 -6.10 6.62
N ASP A 38 2.98 -5.57 5.59
CA ASP A 38 2.99 -4.13 5.29
C ASP A 38 1.72 -3.67 4.56
N ILE A 39 1.04 -4.56 3.83
CA ILE A 39 -0.15 -4.20 3.06
C ILE A 39 -1.37 -4.08 3.99
N PRO A 40 -2.12 -2.94 3.95
CA PRO A 40 -3.33 -2.76 4.75
C PRO A 40 -4.52 -3.55 4.15
N LEU A 41 -4.50 -4.88 4.31
CA LEU A 41 -5.51 -5.81 3.79
C LEU A 41 -6.86 -5.80 4.56
N GLY A 42 -7.22 -4.70 5.20
CA GLY A 42 -8.47 -4.57 5.97
C GLY A 42 -9.61 -3.93 5.19
N GLU A 43 -10.78 -3.81 5.80
CA GLU A 43 -11.95 -3.10 5.23
C GLU A 43 -11.68 -1.62 4.88
N LYS A 44 -10.60 -1.06 5.45
CA LYS A 44 -10.08 0.28 5.15
C LYS A 44 -8.80 0.25 4.31
N ALA A 45 -8.65 -0.74 3.43
CA ALA A 45 -7.60 -0.71 2.41
C ALA A 45 -7.68 0.62 1.64
N ALA A 46 -6.53 1.24 1.39
CA ALA A 46 -6.45 2.54 0.72
C ALA A 46 -7.26 2.51 -0.59
N GLY A 47 -8.26 3.38 -0.72
CA GLY A 47 -9.10 3.50 -1.92
C GLY A 47 -10.56 3.06 -1.79
N THR A 48 -11.04 2.65 -0.61
CA THR A 48 -12.48 2.41 -0.40
C THR A 48 -13.29 3.69 -0.16
N GLU A 49 -12.64 4.84 -0.07
CA GLU A 49 -13.31 6.12 0.07
C GLU A 49 -13.97 6.54 -1.26
N LYS A 50 -15.22 7.00 -1.19
CA LYS A 50 -15.93 7.53 -2.36
C LYS A 50 -15.25 8.80 -2.85
N ILE A 51 -14.64 8.73 -4.02
CA ILE A 51 -14.01 9.88 -4.67
C ILE A 51 -15.09 10.91 -5.03
N LYS A 52 -15.04 12.09 -4.39
CA LYS A 52 -15.95 13.20 -4.68
C LYS A 52 -15.37 14.08 -5.80
N ILE A 53 -15.83 13.82 -7.02
CA ILE A 53 -15.36 14.51 -8.25
C ILE A 53 -15.53 16.04 -8.14
N SER A 54 -16.63 16.51 -7.55
CA SER A 54 -16.92 17.94 -7.40
C SER A 54 -15.97 18.68 -6.44
N GLU A 55 -15.47 18.02 -5.40
CA GLU A 55 -14.43 18.58 -4.52
C GLU A 55 -13.08 18.60 -5.23
N ALA A 56 -12.72 17.53 -5.95
CA ALA A 56 -11.49 17.45 -6.74
C ALA A 56 -11.41 18.55 -7.81
N GLN A 57 -12.53 18.84 -8.50
CA GLN A 57 -12.59 19.90 -9.51
C GLN A 57 -12.38 21.29 -8.90
N LYS A 58 -12.90 21.55 -7.70
CA LYS A 58 -12.67 22.83 -6.98
C LYS A 58 -11.19 23.01 -6.63
N VAL A 59 -10.56 21.98 -6.09
CA VAL A 59 -9.12 21.99 -5.75
C VAL A 59 -8.28 22.22 -7.00
N LEU A 60 -8.58 21.53 -8.11
CA LEU A 60 -7.88 21.72 -9.38
C LEU A 60 -8.02 23.16 -9.90
N MET A 61 -9.23 23.72 -9.86
CA MET A 61 -9.46 25.11 -10.28
C MET A 61 -8.72 26.11 -9.39
N GLN A 62 -8.64 25.86 -8.08
CA GLN A 62 -7.86 26.69 -7.15
C GLN A 62 -6.37 26.66 -7.50
N ILE A 63 -5.80 25.47 -7.72
CA ILE A 63 -4.40 25.31 -8.10
C ILE A 63 -4.08 26.04 -9.41
N ILE A 64 -4.96 25.91 -10.42
CA ILE A 64 -4.80 26.59 -11.71
C ILE A 64 -4.81 28.11 -11.54
N ARG A 65 -5.73 28.65 -10.70
CA ARG A 65 -5.79 30.10 -10.41
C ARG A 65 -4.53 30.60 -9.72
N THR A 66 -4.06 29.89 -8.68
CA THR A 66 -2.84 30.26 -7.95
C THR A 66 -1.62 30.26 -8.87
N ARG A 67 -1.46 29.24 -9.73
CA ARG A 67 -0.36 29.20 -10.70
C ARG A 67 -0.44 30.31 -11.75
N LYS A 68 -1.64 30.65 -12.24
CA LYS A 68 -1.82 31.79 -13.15
C LYS A 68 -1.44 33.10 -12.48
N SER A 69 -1.84 33.31 -11.22
CA SER A 69 -1.49 34.50 -10.44
C SER A 69 0.01 34.64 -10.18
N GLN A 70 0.72 33.54 -9.91
CA GLN A 70 2.19 33.55 -9.76
C GLN A 70 2.93 33.77 -11.08
N ARG A 71 2.32 33.40 -12.22
CA ARG A 71 2.89 33.63 -13.56
C ARG A 71 2.65 35.05 -14.07
N THR A 72 1.65 35.75 -13.54
CA THR A 72 1.40 37.17 -13.87
C THR A 72 2.19 38.14 -12.99
N TYR A 73 2.86 37.65 -11.95
CA TYR A 73 3.68 38.43 -11.02
C TYR A 73 5.20 38.24 -11.21
N ASN A 74 5.62 37.35 -12.11
CA ASN A 74 6.99 37.22 -12.63
C ASN A 74 7.00 37.68 -14.09
#